data_AF-A0A1V3WGQ4-F1
#
_entry.id   AF-A0A1V3WGQ4-F1
#
_cell.length_a   1.000
_cell.length_b   1.000
_cell.length_c   1.000
_cell.angle_alpha   90.00
_cell.angle_beta   90.00
_cell.angle_gamma   90.00
#
_symmetry.space_group_name_H-M   'P 1'
#
loop_
_entity.id
_entity.type
_entity.pdbx_description
1 polymer ?
#
loop_
_entity_poly.entity_id
_entity_poly.type
_entity_poly.pdbx_seq_one_letter_code
_entity_poly.pdbx_strand_id
1 'polypeptide(L)'
;MGKGSEPVLMTDEAVAAEPVRKRKLIEVALPLEAINRESAREKSIRHGHPSTLHLWWARRPLAAARAVLFAQLVDDPSSRPDEFPTEELQRKERDRLHALIERLVVWENIRDEKLLAQAHAEILKSTNGNPPPILDPFAGGGTIPLEAQRLGLEAHASDLNPVAVLINKALIEIPPKFRDQPPVFPGLAESEIRDWNGAEGLAADVRAYGAWMRDEAERRIGHLYPKATLSDGSKATVIAWIWARTVTCPNPACGIAMPLVRSWCSERKRGKRHMSSRRS
;
A
#
# COMPACT_ATOMS: atom_id res chain seq x y z
N MET A 1 29.55 71.95 26.06
CA MET A 1 29.18 71.72 24.64
C MET A 1 29.25 70.23 24.38
N GLY A 2 28.12 69.56 24.18
CA GLY A 2 28.10 68.12 23.93
C GLY A 2 26.71 67.50 24.06
N LYS A 3 25.91 67.69 22.99
CA LYS A 3 24.81 66.85 22.44
C LYS A 3 24.14 65.88 23.46
N GLY A 4 22.91 66.09 23.90
CA GLY A 4 21.70 66.17 23.06
C GLY A 4 21.30 64.75 22.63
N SER A 5 20.67 63.99 23.53
CA SER A 5 20.13 62.66 23.26
C SER A 5 18.76 62.80 22.59
N GLU A 6 18.71 62.66 21.27
CA GLU A 6 17.46 62.48 20.54
C GLU A 6 16.98 61.02 20.68
N PRO A 7 15.67 60.79 20.91
CA PRO A 7 15.11 59.45 20.83
C PRO A 7 15.08 59.02 19.36
N VAL A 8 15.73 57.89 19.07
CA VAL A 8 15.63 57.21 17.78
C VAL A 8 14.19 56.73 17.61
N LEU A 9 13.43 57.45 16.79
CA LEU A 9 12.17 56.97 16.24
C LEU A 9 12.47 55.71 15.42
N MET A 10 12.19 54.54 15.98
CA MET A 10 12.05 53.32 15.20
C MET A 10 10.84 53.51 14.30
N THR A 11 11.09 53.80 13.03
CA THR A 11 10.08 53.75 11.98
C THR A 11 9.57 52.33 11.86
N ASP A 12 8.25 52.17 11.86
CA ASP A 12 7.53 50.94 11.53
C ASP A 12 8.01 50.38 10.18
N GLU A 13 8.98 49.47 10.22
CA GLU A 13 9.33 48.64 9.07
C GLU A 13 8.30 47.52 8.95
N ALA A 14 7.47 47.66 7.90
CA ALA A 14 6.75 46.61 7.18
C ALA A 14 6.28 45.42 8.04
N VAL A 15 5.05 45.52 8.55
CA VAL A 15 4.24 44.34 8.87
C VAL A 15 4.15 43.51 7.59
N ALA A 16 4.96 42.45 7.49
CA ALA A 16 4.83 41.46 6.43
C ALA A 16 3.38 40.98 6.46
N ALA A 17 2.63 41.27 5.39
CA ALA A 17 1.24 40.85 5.28
C ALA A 17 1.18 39.35 5.59
N GLU A 18 0.41 38.97 6.62
CA GLU A 18 0.24 37.56 6.94
C GLU A 18 -0.21 36.83 5.68
N PRO A 19 0.44 35.71 5.30
CA PRO A 19 0.05 34.99 4.11
C PRO A 19 -1.41 34.58 4.26
N VAL A 20 -2.28 35.19 3.44
CA VAL A 20 -3.71 34.88 3.45
C VAL A 20 -3.85 33.39 3.19
N ARG A 21 -4.27 32.65 4.21
CA ARG A 21 -4.46 31.20 4.13
C ARG A 21 -5.50 30.91 3.06
N LYS A 22 -5.05 30.29 1.95
CA LYS A 22 -5.95 29.77 0.92
C LYS A 22 -6.70 28.56 1.48
N ARG A 23 -8.03 28.57 1.36
CA ARG A 23 -8.85 27.40 1.68
C ARG A 23 -8.51 26.27 0.72
N LYS A 24 -8.46 25.06 1.24
CA LYS A 24 -8.19 23.83 0.47
C LYS A 24 -9.48 23.08 0.19
N LEU A 25 -9.51 22.24 -0.86
CA LEU A 25 -10.70 21.45 -1.20
C LEU A 25 -11.23 20.64 -0.02
N ILE A 26 -10.33 20.06 0.78
CA ILE A 26 -10.67 19.26 1.96
C ILE A 26 -11.48 20.03 3.01
N GLU A 27 -11.36 21.37 3.05
CA GLU A 27 -12.05 22.22 4.02
C GLU A 27 -13.49 22.55 3.59
N VAL A 28 -13.87 22.25 2.34
CA VAL A 28 -15.16 22.66 1.78
C VAL A 28 -16.02 21.47 1.39
N ALA A 29 -15.56 20.64 0.43
CA ALA A 29 -16.35 19.51 -0.05
C ALA A 29 -15.48 18.47 -0.76
N LEU A 30 -15.85 17.20 -0.60
CA LEU A 30 -15.24 16.06 -1.27
C LEU A 30 -16.32 15.11 -1.81
N PRO A 31 -16.06 14.35 -2.89
CA PRO A 31 -16.96 13.32 -3.40
C PRO A 31 -16.92 12.07 -2.49
N LEU A 32 -17.44 12.21 -1.26
CA LEU A 32 -17.35 11.19 -0.21
C LEU A 32 -17.99 9.86 -0.61
N GLU A 33 -19.06 9.89 -1.39
CA GLU A 33 -19.72 8.67 -1.87
C GLU A 33 -18.77 7.81 -2.73
N ALA A 34 -18.09 8.43 -3.70
CA ALA A 34 -17.12 7.74 -4.55
C ALA A 34 -15.90 7.25 -3.76
N ILE A 35 -15.36 8.10 -2.87
CA ILE A 35 -14.22 7.75 -2.01
C ILE A 35 -14.56 6.54 -1.13
N ASN A 36 -15.74 6.54 -0.50
CA ASN A 36 -16.18 5.47 0.39
C ASN A 36 -16.45 4.17 -0.38
N ARG A 37 -17.08 4.26 -1.56
CA ARG A 37 -17.34 3.11 -2.43
C ARG A 37 -16.04 2.42 -2.83
N GLU A 38 -15.05 3.17 -3.33
CA GLU A 38 -13.77 2.58 -3.74
C GLU A 38 -12.95 2.08 -2.54
N SER A 39 -13.00 2.79 -1.39
CA SER A 39 -12.36 2.34 -0.14
C SER A 39 -12.95 1.04 0.41
N ALA A 40 -14.24 0.79 0.19
CA ALA A 40 -14.86 -0.49 0.53
C ALA A 40 -14.47 -1.59 -0.48
N ARG A 41 -14.46 -1.25 -1.77
CA ARG A 41 -14.12 -2.16 -2.87
C ARG A 41 -12.69 -2.69 -2.77
N GLU A 42 -11.71 -1.85 -2.44
CA GLU A 42 -10.29 -2.24 -2.40
C GLU A 42 -9.97 -3.38 -1.41
N LYS A 43 -10.77 -3.56 -0.35
CA LYS A 43 -10.63 -4.67 0.61
C LYS A 43 -10.74 -6.05 -0.04
N SER A 44 -11.44 -6.13 -1.17
CA SER A 44 -11.62 -7.37 -1.93
C SER A 44 -10.53 -7.63 -2.97
N ILE A 45 -9.67 -6.64 -3.25
CA ILE A 45 -8.67 -6.71 -4.31
C ILE A 45 -7.49 -7.55 -3.85
N ARG A 46 -7.16 -8.57 -4.65
CA ARG A 46 -6.11 -9.56 -4.32
C ARG A 46 -4.88 -9.43 -5.21
N HIS A 47 -5.00 -8.84 -6.39
CA HIS A 47 -3.85 -8.70 -7.28
C HIS A 47 -3.25 -7.30 -7.19
N GLY A 48 -1.93 -7.21 -7.00
CA GLY A 48 -1.18 -5.96 -6.96
C GLY A 48 -1.42 -5.05 -5.74
N HIS A 49 -2.38 -5.39 -4.87
CA HIS A 49 -2.66 -4.61 -3.67
C HIS A 49 -1.60 -4.84 -2.59
N PRO A 50 -1.08 -3.80 -1.90
CA PRO A 50 -0.04 -3.94 -0.87
C PRO A 50 -0.33 -4.94 0.25
N SER A 51 -1.61 -5.25 0.51
CA SER A 51 -2.00 -6.29 1.48
C SER A 51 -1.56 -7.70 1.11
N THR A 52 -1.23 -7.96 -0.16
CA THR A 52 -0.76 -9.27 -0.61
C THR A 52 0.76 -9.42 -0.54
N LEU A 53 1.49 -8.32 -0.34
CA LEU A 53 2.89 -8.35 0.07
C LEU A 53 3.00 -8.67 1.57
N HIS A 54 2.28 -7.92 2.40
CA HIS A 54 2.20 -8.17 3.85
C HIS A 54 0.89 -7.62 4.43
N LEU A 55 0.23 -8.42 5.27
CA LEU A 55 -0.97 -8.00 5.98
C LEU A 55 -0.59 -7.02 7.10
N TRP A 56 -1.14 -5.80 7.06
CA TRP A 56 -1.02 -4.84 8.14
C TRP A 56 -2.40 -4.56 8.73
N TRP A 57 -2.55 -4.75 10.04
CA TRP A 57 -3.85 -4.75 10.71
C TRP A 57 -4.57 -3.40 10.72
N ALA A 58 -3.82 -2.30 10.63
CA ALA A 58 -4.35 -0.94 10.66
C ALA A 58 -4.10 -0.17 9.35
N ARG A 59 -4.11 -0.86 8.19
CA ARG A 59 -3.86 -0.20 6.90
C ARG A 59 -5.04 0.71 6.54
N ARG A 60 -4.75 2.01 6.38
CA ARG A 60 -5.71 3.00 5.88
C ARG A 60 -6.06 2.71 4.41
N PRO A 61 -7.29 2.99 3.96
CA PRO A 61 -7.64 2.80 2.57
C PRO A 61 -6.81 3.66 1.62
N LEU A 62 -6.33 3.07 0.52
CA LEU A 62 -5.46 3.76 -0.45
C LEU A 62 -6.27 4.82 -1.21
N ALA A 63 -7.49 4.49 -1.61
CA ALA A 63 -8.42 5.43 -2.24
C ALA A 63 -8.62 6.70 -1.40
N ALA A 64 -8.95 6.53 -0.11
CA ALA A 64 -9.14 7.65 0.81
C ALA A 64 -7.86 8.46 1.02
N ALA A 65 -6.71 7.80 1.21
CA ALA A 65 -5.44 8.49 1.40
C ALA A 65 -5.06 9.35 0.18
N ARG A 66 -5.21 8.81 -1.04
CA ARG A 66 -4.95 9.55 -2.28
C ARG A 66 -5.85 10.77 -2.43
N ALA A 67 -7.15 10.62 -2.18
CA ALA A 67 -8.12 11.72 -2.25
C ALA A 67 -7.80 12.83 -1.24
N VAL A 68 -7.49 12.46 0.01
CA VAL A 68 -7.13 13.40 1.08
C VAL A 68 -5.81 14.11 0.77
N LEU A 69 -4.79 13.38 0.30
CA LEU A 69 -3.50 13.96 -0.09
C LEU A 69 -3.65 14.99 -1.22
N PHE A 70 -4.46 14.68 -2.22
CA PHE A 70 -4.77 15.63 -3.29
C PHE A 70 -5.53 16.85 -2.74
N ALA A 71 -6.62 16.62 -2.00
CA ALA A 71 -7.52 17.67 -1.57
C ALA A 71 -6.95 18.62 -0.50
N GLN A 72 -5.96 18.18 0.28
CA GLN A 72 -5.28 19.07 1.23
C GLN A 72 -4.27 20.00 0.57
N LEU A 73 -3.76 19.65 -0.62
CA LEU A 73 -2.80 20.48 -1.36
C LEU A 73 -3.47 21.38 -2.37
N VAL A 74 -4.56 20.93 -2.99
CA VAL A 74 -5.29 21.68 -4.00
C VAL A 74 -6.17 22.77 -3.39
N ASP A 75 -6.00 23.99 -3.90
CA ASP A 75 -6.78 25.15 -3.49
C ASP A 75 -8.26 24.98 -3.84
N ASP A 76 -9.11 25.46 -2.96
CA ASP A 76 -10.50 25.67 -3.27
C ASP A 76 -10.65 26.80 -4.32
N PRO A 77 -11.54 26.67 -5.32
CA PRO A 77 -11.79 27.75 -6.28
C PRO A 77 -12.18 29.08 -5.64
N SER A 78 -12.81 29.08 -4.45
CA SER A 78 -13.12 30.31 -3.69
C SER A 78 -11.89 31.08 -3.22
N SER A 79 -10.72 30.43 -3.19
CA SER A 79 -9.44 31.08 -2.84
C SER A 79 -8.72 31.68 -4.05
N ARG A 80 -9.36 31.66 -5.23
CA ARG A 80 -8.83 32.20 -6.49
C ARG A 80 -9.88 33.08 -7.17
N PRO A 81 -10.32 34.18 -6.54
CA PRO A 81 -11.36 35.05 -7.08
C PRO A 81 -10.99 35.68 -8.43
N ASP A 82 -9.69 35.86 -8.72
CA ASP A 82 -9.21 36.37 -10.00
C ASP A 82 -9.47 35.38 -11.16
N GLU A 83 -9.45 34.06 -10.87
CA GLU A 83 -9.74 33.01 -11.85
C GLU A 83 -11.22 32.61 -11.83
N PHE A 84 -11.86 32.64 -10.65
CA PHE A 84 -13.24 32.20 -10.41
C PHE A 84 -14.04 33.28 -9.64
N PRO A 85 -14.40 34.39 -10.32
CA PRO A 85 -15.00 35.54 -9.67
C PRO A 85 -16.44 35.33 -9.18
N THR A 86 -17.14 34.31 -9.68
CA THR A 86 -18.55 34.04 -9.33
C THR A 86 -18.72 32.68 -8.67
N GLU A 87 -19.76 32.53 -7.83
CA GLU A 87 -20.09 31.25 -7.18
C GLU A 87 -20.37 30.13 -8.20
N GLU A 88 -20.95 30.47 -9.35
CA GLU A 88 -21.20 29.52 -10.44
C GLU A 88 -19.89 28.99 -11.04
N LEU A 89 -18.91 29.86 -11.29
CA LEU A 89 -17.59 29.45 -11.78
C LEU A 89 -16.83 28.63 -10.74
N GLN A 90 -16.92 29.02 -9.47
CA GLN A 90 -16.32 28.26 -8.36
C GLN A 90 -16.94 26.87 -8.22
N ARG A 91 -18.26 26.74 -8.39
CA ARG A 91 -18.96 25.46 -8.38
C ARG A 91 -18.53 24.59 -9.55
N LYS A 92 -18.51 25.14 -10.77
CA LYS A 92 -18.09 24.40 -11.98
C LYS A 92 -16.66 23.87 -11.86
N GLU A 93 -15.74 24.68 -11.34
CA GLU A 93 -14.36 24.24 -11.15
C GLU A 93 -14.24 23.18 -10.04
N ARG A 94 -15.00 23.35 -8.95
CA ARG A 94 -15.06 22.36 -7.88
C ARG A 94 -15.58 21.02 -8.38
N ASP A 95 -16.62 21.02 -9.22
CA ASP A 95 -17.17 19.81 -9.83
C ASP A 95 -16.14 19.13 -10.74
N ARG A 96 -15.32 19.90 -11.49
CA ARG A 96 -14.19 19.37 -12.26
C ARG A 96 -13.15 18.70 -11.37
N LEU A 97 -12.78 19.33 -10.26
CA LEU A 97 -11.82 18.80 -9.28
C LEU A 97 -12.37 17.56 -8.57
N HIS A 98 -13.67 17.52 -8.30
CA HIS A 98 -14.35 16.34 -7.75
C HIS A 98 -14.34 15.18 -8.74
N ALA A 99 -14.66 15.42 -10.01
CA ALA A 99 -14.58 14.41 -11.06
C ALA A 99 -13.14 13.85 -11.23
N LEU A 100 -12.12 14.69 -11.02
CA LEU A 100 -10.73 14.26 -10.97
C LEU A 100 -10.46 13.34 -9.77
N ILE A 101 -10.92 13.68 -8.57
CA ILE A 101 -10.83 12.82 -7.39
C ILE A 101 -11.55 11.49 -7.61
N GLU A 102 -12.76 11.50 -8.18
CA GLU A 102 -13.53 10.30 -8.48
C GLU A 102 -12.76 9.33 -9.39
N ARG A 103 -12.07 9.86 -10.40
CA ARG A 103 -11.18 9.05 -11.25
C ARG A 103 -9.95 8.57 -10.49
N LEU A 104 -9.35 9.42 -9.66
CA LEU A 104 -8.16 9.09 -8.88
C LEU A 104 -8.41 7.95 -7.90
N VAL A 105 -9.60 7.85 -7.30
CA VAL A 105 -9.88 6.81 -6.29
C VAL A 105 -10.13 5.42 -6.84
N VAL A 106 -10.38 5.28 -8.14
CA VAL A 106 -10.60 3.99 -8.81
C VAL A 106 -9.30 3.19 -8.86
N TRP A 107 -9.33 1.94 -8.36
CA TRP A 107 -8.15 1.08 -8.29
C TRP A 107 -7.49 0.82 -9.65
N GLU A 108 -8.28 0.64 -10.68
CA GLU A 108 -7.79 0.39 -12.04
C GLU A 108 -6.95 1.56 -12.59
N ASN A 109 -7.14 2.77 -12.06
CA ASN A 109 -6.46 3.98 -12.53
C ASN A 109 -5.15 4.28 -11.80
N ILE A 110 -4.71 3.45 -10.84
CA ILE A 110 -3.50 3.72 -10.03
C ILE A 110 -2.18 3.72 -10.83
N ARG A 111 -2.22 3.28 -12.09
CA ARG A 111 -1.10 3.29 -13.05
C ARG A 111 -1.37 4.18 -14.27
N ASP A 112 -2.45 4.95 -14.26
CA ASP A 112 -2.74 5.91 -15.34
C ASP A 112 -1.82 7.14 -15.17
N GLU A 113 -0.70 7.11 -15.88
CA GLU A 113 0.32 8.18 -15.83
C GLU A 113 -0.25 9.55 -16.23
N LYS A 114 -1.21 9.59 -17.16
CA LYS A 114 -1.83 10.85 -17.61
C LYS A 114 -2.72 11.43 -16.51
N LEU A 115 -3.49 10.59 -15.84
CA LEU A 115 -4.33 11.00 -14.70
C LEU A 115 -3.47 11.46 -13.52
N LEU A 116 -2.39 10.74 -13.20
CA LEU A 116 -1.49 11.12 -12.12
C LEU A 116 -0.75 12.43 -12.44
N ALA A 117 -0.32 12.62 -13.69
CA ALA A 117 0.28 13.87 -14.15
C ALA A 117 -0.71 15.04 -14.08
N GLN A 118 -1.98 14.82 -14.45
CA GLN A 118 -3.04 15.82 -14.30
C GLN A 118 -3.21 16.22 -12.82
N ALA A 119 -3.27 15.24 -11.91
CA ALA A 119 -3.40 15.50 -10.48
C ALA A 119 -2.18 16.26 -9.92
N HIS A 120 -0.98 15.86 -10.30
CA HIS A 120 0.25 16.55 -9.90
C HIS A 120 0.28 18.00 -10.41
N ALA A 121 -0.20 18.27 -11.64
CA ALA A 121 -0.28 19.63 -12.18
C ALA A 121 -1.21 20.54 -11.36
N GLU A 122 -2.35 20.05 -10.90
CA GLU A 122 -3.26 20.81 -10.01
C GLU A 122 -2.62 21.11 -8.65
N ILE A 123 -1.85 20.15 -8.13
CA ILE A 123 -1.08 20.33 -6.90
C ILE A 123 -0.05 21.44 -7.12
N LEU A 124 0.78 21.36 -8.17
CA LEU A 124 1.78 22.39 -8.49
C LEU A 124 1.14 23.78 -8.66
N LYS A 125 0.00 23.87 -9.35
CA LYS A 125 -0.75 25.12 -9.50
C LYS A 125 -1.15 25.70 -8.14
N SER A 126 -1.55 24.85 -7.20
CA SER A 126 -2.02 25.22 -5.86
C SER A 126 -0.89 25.52 -4.86
N THR A 127 0.32 25.07 -5.16
CA THR A 127 1.51 25.23 -4.29
C THR A 127 2.58 26.12 -4.92
N ASN A 128 2.24 26.87 -5.99
CA ASN A 128 3.17 27.73 -6.73
C ASN A 128 4.44 26.98 -7.19
N GLY A 129 4.27 25.73 -7.63
CA GLY A 129 5.36 24.87 -8.08
C GLY A 129 6.21 24.23 -6.96
N ASN A 130 5.91 24.52 -5.69
CA ASN A 130 6.68 24.02 -4.55
C ASN A 130 5.77 23.31 -3.53
N PRO A 131 5.30 22.09 -3.84
CA PRO A 131 4.48 21.32 -2.90
C PRO A 131 5.28 20.98 -1.63
N PRO A 132 4.68 21.13 -0.44
CA PRO A 132 5.37 20.78 0.80
C PRO A 132 5.60 19.26 0.87
N PRO A 133 6.72 18.81 1.48
CA PRO A 133 6.97 17.40 1.69
C PRO A 133 5.92 16.80 2.65
N ILE A 134 5.49 15.56 2.37
CA ILE A 134 4.55 14.82 3.20
C ILE A 134 5.32 14.04 4.26
N LEU A 135 5.00 14.24 5.53
CA LEU A 135 5.58 13.49 6.64
C LEU A 135 4.52 12.59 7.29
N ASP A 136 4.78 11.28 7.33
CA ASP A 136 4.01 10.30 8.09
C ASP A 136 4.90 9.67 9.18
N PRO A 137 4.86 10.17 10.43
CA PRO A 137 5.71 9.67 11.48
C PRO A 137 5.27 8.30 12.04
N PHE A 138 4.10 7.79 11.63
CA PHE A 138 3.49 6.55 12.08
C PHE A 138 2.97 5.72 10.89
N ALA A 139 3.86 5.49 9.93
CA ALA A 139 3.50 5.03 8.60
C ALA A 139 2.82 3.65 8.57
N GLY A 140 3.13 2.78 9.54
CA GLY A 140 2.58 1.44 9.66
C GLY A 140 2.68 0.67 8.33
N GLY A 141 1.53 0.42 7.70
CA GLY A 141 1.44 -0.31 6.44
C GLY A 141 1.86 0.47 5.19
N GLY A 142 2.24 1.74 5.31
CA GLY A 142 2.81 2.58 4.25
C GLY A 142 1.81 3.24 3.29
N THR A 143 0.53 3.37 3.67
CA THR A 143 -0.51 3.92 2.78
C THR A 143 -0.22 5.36 2.36
N ILE A 144 0.01 6.27 3.31
CA ILE A 144 0.20 7.70 3.03
C ILE A 144 1.45 7.94 2.16
N PRO A 145 2.65 7.47 2.53
CA PRO A 145 3.84 7.72 1.72
C PRO A 145 3.78 7.05 0.33
N LEU A 146 3.13 5.88 0.19
CA LEU A 146 2.92 5.24 -1.11
C LEU A 146 2.02 6.10 -2.03
N GLU A 147 0.91 6.60 -1.51
CA GLU A 147 -0.01 7.42 -2.31
C GLU A 147 0.56 8.81 -2.59
N ALA A 148 1.36 9.36 -1.67
CA ALA A 148 2.11 10.60 -1.90
C ALA A 148 3.10 10.43 -3.06
N GLN A 149 3.87 9.34 -3.07
CA GLN A 149 4.79 9.02 -4.18
C GLN A 149 4.06 8.86 -5.51
N ARG A 150 2.88 8.21 -5.53
CA ARG A 150 2.05 8.09 -6.75
C ARG A 150 1.57 9.44 -7.29
N LEU A 151 1.28 10.39 -6.39
CA LEU A 151 0.92 11.75 -6.75
C LEU A 151 2.13 12.63 -7.13
N GLY A 152 3.36 12.09 -7.13
CA GLY A 152 4.58 12.84 -7.46
C GLY A 152 5.12 13.69 -6.31
N LEU A 153 4.70 13.43 -5.08
CA LEU A 153 5.11 14.19 -3.91
C LEU A 153 6.35 13.59 -3.24
N GLU A 154 7.18 14.47 -2.66
CA GLU A 154 8.19 14.05 -1.69
C GLU A 154 7.51 13.53 -0.43
N ALA A 155 7.89 12.34 0.02
CA ALA A 155 7.30 11.69 1.19
C ALA A 155 8.37 11.11 2.12
N HIS A 156 8.26 11.45 3.40
CA HIS A 156 9.07 10.95 4.49
C HIS A 156 8.18 10.12 5.42
N ALA A 157 8.65 8.93 5.76
CA ALA A 157 7.90 7.99 6.56
C ALA A 157 8.78 7.41 7.67
N SER A 158 8.25 7.34 8.88
CA SER A 158 8.88 6.63 9.99
C SER A 158 7.89 5.72 10.70
N ASP A 159 8.43 4.71 11.38
CA ASP A 159 7.67 3.88 12.30
C ASP A 159 8.65 3.27 13.32
N LEU A 160 8.19 3.06 14.54
CA LEU A 160 8.98 2.37 15.57
C LEU A 160 9.05 0.86 15.30
N ASN A 161 8.02 0.29 14.66
CA ASN A 161 7.93 -1.13 14.39
C ASN A 161 8.84 -1.51 13.19
N PRO A 162 9.84 -2.38 13.37
CA PRO A 162 10.75 -2.76 12.29
C PRO A 162 10.04 -3.47 11.12
N VAL A 163 8.90 -4.14 11.38
CA VAL A 163 8.09 -4.75 10.32
C VAL A 163 7.43 -3.67 9.46
N ALA A 164 6.91 -2.60 10.07
CA ALA A 164 6.37 -1.46 9.33
C ALA A 164 7.47 -0.82 8.47
N VAL A 165 8.65 -0.58 9.04
CA VAL A 165 9.80 -0.03 8.29
C VAL A 165 10.14 -0.90 7.09
N LEU A 166 10.21 -2.23 7.26
CA LEU A 166 10.50 -3.16 6.17
C LEU A 166 9.43 -3.13 5.07
N ILE A 167 8.15 -3.08 5.44
CA ILE A 167 7.03 -2.95 4.48
C ILE A 167 7.17 -1.65 3.67
N ASN A 168 7.45 -0.53 4.33
CA ASN A 168 7.62 0.76 3.67
C ASN A 168 8.82 0.74 2.72
N LYS A 169 9.95 0.15 3.15
CA LYS A 169 11.13 -0.03 2.29
C LYS A 169 10.79 -0.85 1.04
N ALA A 170 10.09 -1.96 1.20
CA ALA A 170 9.72 -2.83 0.09
C ALA A 170 8.71 -2.20 -0.88
N LEU A 171 7.81 -1.34 -0.39
CA LEU A 171 6.77 -0.71 -1.21
C LEU A 171 7.25 0.58 -1.89
N ILE A 172 8.06 1.41 -1.20
CA ILE A 172 8.26 2.82 -1.55
C ILE A 172 9.73 3.14 -1.85
N GLU A 173 10.67 2.54 -1.09
CA GLU A 173 12.10 2.90 -1.20
C GLU A 173 12.85 2.05 -2.21
N ILE A 174 12.65 0.72 -2.17
CA ILE A 174 13.44 -0.22 -2.97
C ILE A 174 13.02 -0.19 -4.45
N PRO A 175 11.74 -0.31 -4.83
CA PRO A 175 11.38 -0.41 -6.26
C PRO A 175 11.86 0.77 -7.12
N PRO A 176 11.74 2.05 -6.70
CA PRO A 176 12.25 3.17 -7.49
C PRO A 176 13.78 3.19 -7.63
N LYS A 177 14.53 2.70 -6.64
CA LYS A 177 16.01 2.64 -6.70
C LYS A 177 16.52 1.68 -7.78
N PHE A 178 15.73 0.67 -8.11
CA PHE A 178 16.03 -0.33 -9.15
C PHE A 178 15.17 -0.15 -10.40
N ARG A 179 14.57 1.03 -10.58
CA ARG A 179 13.76 1.31 -11.77
C ARG A 179 14.64 1.28 -13.01
N ASP A 180 14.15 0.62 -14.05
CA ASP A 180 14.80 0.53 -15.36
C ASP A 180 16.20 -0.09 -15.32
N GLN A 181 16.49 -0.88 -14.27
CA GLN A 181 17.76 -1.59 -14.09
C GLN A 181 17.61 -3.08 -14.43
N PRO A 182 18.66 -3.71 -15.00
CA PRO A 182 18.70 -5.15 -15.19
C PRO A 182 18.76 -5.89 -13.84
N PRO A 183 18.35 -7.17 -13.79
CA PRO A 183 18.49 -7.98 -12.58
C PRO A 183 19.97 -8.17 -12.21
N VAL A 184 20.24 -8.27 -10.91
CA VAL A 184 21.59 -8.50 -10.38
C VAL A 184 21.90 -9.98 -10.16
N PHE A 185 20.91 -10.86 -10.24
CA PHE A 185 21.10 -12.30 -10.09
C PHE A 185 22.09 -12.82 -11.15
N PRO A 186 23.15 -13.56 -10.75
CA PRO A 186 24.22 -13.95 -11.67
C PRO A 186 23.72 -14.70 -12.91
N GLY A 187 24.09 -14.21 -14.10
CA GLY A 187 23.76 -14.83 -15.38
C GLY A 187 22.36 -14.55 -15.90
N LEU A 188 21.49 -13.88 -15.12
CA LEU A 188 20.10 -13.67 -15.53
C LEU A 188 19.98 -12.56 -16.58
N ALA A 189 20.67 -11.44 -16.38
CA ALA A 189 20.65 -10.33 -17.31
C ALA A 189 21.25 -10.71 -18.67
N GLU A 190 22.31 -11.53 -18.68
CA GLU A 190 22.98 -12.00 -19.90
C GLU A 190 22.20 -13.08 -20.64
N SER A 191 21.29 -13.77 -19.94
CA SER A 191 20.47 -14.85 -20.53
C SER A 191 19.29 -14.35 -21.37
N GLU A 192 18.90 -13.08 -21.23
CA GLU A 192 17.74 -12.50 -21.90
C GLU A 192 18.13 -11.23 -22.66
N ILE A 193 18.02 -11.24 -24.00
CA ILE A 193 18.18 -10.02 -24.81
C ILE A 193 16.85 -9.26 -24.79
N ARG A 194 16.66 -8.40 -23.79
CA ARG A 194 15.50 -7.51 -23.67
C ARG A 194 15.80 -6.26 -22.86
N ASP A 195 14.95 -5.25 -23.02
CA ASP A 195 14.93 -4.07 -22.16
C ASP A 195 14.19 -4.37 -20.85
N TRP A 196 14.71 -3.83 -19.75
CA TRP A 196 14.14 -3.98 -18.41
C TRP A 196 13.42 -2.69 -18.04
N ASN A 197 12.09 -2.70 -18.10
CA ASN A 197 11.30 -1.50 -17.88
C ASN A 197 10.66 -1.49 -16.49
N GLY A 198 10.66 -0.33 -15.83
CA GLY A 198 10.11 -0.16 -14.49
C GLY A 198 10.77 -1.09 -13.47
N ALA A 199 9.97 -1.91 -12.79
CA ALA A 199 10.45 -2.83 -11.75
C ALA A 199 10.72 -4.26 -12.26
N GLU A 200 10.81 -4.48 -13.57
CA GLU A 200 10.94 -5.82 -14.15
C GLU A 200 12.22 -6.54 -13.74
N GLY A 201 13.35 -5.84 -13.67
CA GLY A 201 14.64 -6.41 -13.23
C GLY A 201 14.58 -6.88 -11.78
N LEU A 202 14.14 -5.98 -10.89
CA LEU A 202 13.91 -6.32 -9.48
C LEU A 202 12.93 -7.49 -9.31
N ALA A 203 11.84 -7.53 -10.10
CA ALA A 203 10.88 -8.63 -10.04
C ALA A 203 11.50 -9.96 -10.50
N ALA A 204 12.42 -9.94 -11.46
CA ALA A 204 13.16 -11.12 -11.88
C ALA A 204 14.13 -11.60 -10.80
N ASP A 205 14.85 -10.69 -10.14
CA ASP A 205 15.70 -11.01 -8.99
C ASP A 205 14.93 -11.66 -7.86
N VAL A 206 13.78 -11.09 -7.46
CA VAL A 206 12.93 -11.65 -6.40
C VAL A 206 12.51 -13.08 -6.73
N ARG A 207 12.18 -13.37 -8.00
CA ARG A 207 11.84 -14.72 -8.44
C ARG A 207 13.05 -15.66 -8.41
N ALA A 208 14.20 -15.22 -8.91
CA ALA A 208 15.41 -16.02 -9.00
C ALA A 208 15.97 -16.37 -7.61
N TYR A 209 16.16 -15.37 -6.74
CA TYR A 209 16.56 -15.60 -5.36
C TYR A 209 15.52 -16.39 -4.57
N GLY A 210 14.22 -16.17 -4.83
CA GLY A 210 13.15 -16.96 -4.24
C GLY A 210 13.23 -18.45 -4.61
N ALA A 211 13.48 -18.77 -5.87
CA ALA A 211 13.67 -20.13 -6.35
C ALA A 211 14.94 -20.76 -5.73
N TRP A 212 16.06 -20.03 -5.74
CA TRP A 212 17.30 -20.48 -5.12
C TRP A 212 17.13 -20.79 -3.62
N MET A 213 16.49 -19.89 -2.85
CA MET A 213 16.22 -20.12 -1.43
C MET A 213 15.33 -21.34 -1.19
N ARG A 214 14.30 -21.53 -2.02
CA ARG A 214 13.43 -22.72 -1.95
C ARG A 214 14.23 -24.00 -2.19
N ASP A 215 15.07 -24.02 -3.22
CA ASP A 215 15.83 -25.22 -3.59
C ASP A 215 16.91 -25.54 -2.54
N GLU A 216 17.54 -24.51 -1.97
CA GLU A 216 18.49 -24.68 -0.86
C GLU A 216 17.80 -25.15 0.43
N ALA A 217 16.58 -24.68 0.71
CA ALA A 217 15.77 -25.17 1.82
C ALA A 217 15.39 -26.65 1.62
N GLU A 218 14.92 -27.04 0.43
CA GLU A 218 14.63 -28.44 0.10
C GLU A 218 15.87 -29.32 0.27
N ARG A 219 17.04 -28.85 -0.20
CA ARG A 219 18.31 -29.59 -0.06
C ARG A 219 18.70 -29.81 1.40
N ARG A 220 18.58 -28.78 2.25
CA ARG A 220 19.02 -28.84 3.66
C ARG A 220 18.03 -29.56 4.57
N ILE A 221 16.74 -29.28 4.41
CA ILE A 221 15.70 -29.69 5.37
C ILE A 221 14.51 -30.41 4.73
N GLY A 222 14.51 -30.63 3.40
CA GLY A 222 13.41 -31.32 2.72
C GLY A 222 13.16 -32.74 3.23
N HIS A 223 14.19 -33.42 3.76
CA HIS A 223 14.05 -34.72 4.41
C HIS A 223 13.12 -34.72 5.64
N LEU A 224 12.88 -33.56 6.27
CA LEU A 224 11.92 -33.40 7.37
C LEU A 224 10.46 -33.36 6.88
N TYR A 225 10.23 -33.19 5.58
CA TYR A 225 8.92 -33.06 4.93
C TYR A 225 8.72 -34.21 3.93
N PRO A 226 8.54 -35.46 4.41
CA PRO A 226 8.48 -36.63 3.54
C PRO A 226 7.29 -36.58 2.58
N LYS A 227 7.40 -37.32 1.47
CA LYS A 227 6.31 -37.50 0.51
C LYS A 227 5.32 -38.53 1.04
N ALA A 228 4.04 -38.16 1.15
CA ALA A 228 2.94 -39.09 1.39
C ALA A 228 2.26 -39.45 0.07
N THR A 229 1.98 -40.73 -0.13
CA THR A 229 1.14 -41.20 -1.25
C THR A 229 -0.31 -40.86 -0.91
N LEU A 230 -1.07 -40.22 -1.80
CA LEU A 230 -2.49 -39.91 -1.63
C LEU A 230 -3.36 -41.09 -2.05
N SER A 231 -4.68 -40.99 -1.85
CA SER A 231 -5.64 -42.06 -2.19
C SER A 231 -5.70 -42.37 -3.69
N ASP A 232 -5.33 -41.41 -4.54
CA ASP A 232 -5.24 -41.53 -5.99
C ASP A 232 -3.87 -42.04 -6.48
N GLY A 233 -2.96 -42.39 -5.56
CA GLY A 233 -1.61 -42.85 -5.87
C GLY A 233 -0.60 -41.73 -6.14
N SER A 234 -1.03 -40.46 -6.19
CA SER A 234 -0.11 -39.33 -6.36
C SER A 234 0.73 -39.08 -5.10
N LYS A 235 1.90 -38.45 -5.22
CA LYS A 235 2.76 -38.12 -4.07
C LYS A 235 2.65 -36.63 -3.72
N ALA A 236 2.39 -36.32 -2.46
CA ALA A 236 2.33 -34.95 -1.95
C ALA A 236 3.33 -34.74 -0.81
N THR A 237 3.91 -33.54 -0.70
CA THR A 237 4.76 -33.17 0.44
C THR A 237 3.92 -33.02 1.69
N VAL A 238 4.30 -33.71 2.78
CA VAL A 238 3.69 -33.49 4.09
C VAL A 238 4.21 -32.17 4.64
N ILE A 239 3.36 -31.15 4.74
CA ILE A 239 3.74 -29.80 5.22
C ILE A 239 3.54 -29.59 6.73
N ALA A 240 2.73 -30.43 7.37
CA ALA A 240 2.45 -30.35 8.81
C ALA A 240 1.94 -31.70 9.33
N TRP A 241 2.17 -31.95 10.62
CA TRP A 241 1.64 -33.09 11.36
C TRP A 241 0.66 -32.60 12.43
N ILE A 242 -0.51 -33.24 12.52
CA ILE A 242 -1.46 -33.00 13.61
C ILE A 242 -1.32 -34.14 14.61
N TRP A 243 -0.90 -33.83 15.83
CA TRP A 243 -0.83 -34.78 16.92
C TRP A 243 -2.17 -34.82 17.66
N ALA A 244 -2.70 -36.02 17.92
CA ALA A 244 -3.92 -36.22 18.70
C ALA A 244 -3.68 -37.32 19.74
N ARG A 245 -4.19 -37.12 20.96
CA ARG A 245 -4.24 -38.19 21.97
C ARG A 245 -5.37 -39.14 21.63
N THR A 246 -5.17 -40.43 21.84
CA THR A 246 -6.22 -41.44 21.65
C THR A 246 -6.81 -41.88 22.98
N VAL A 247 -8.11 -42.14 23.01
CA VAL A 247 -8.82 -42.79 24.13
C VAL A 247 -9.55 -44.02 23.60
N THR A 248 -9.78 -45.02 24.45
CA THR A 248 -10.63 -46.15 24.08
C THR A 248 -12.07 -45.67 23.89
N CYS A 249 -12.72 -46.12 22.82
CA CYS A 249 -14.12 -45.81 22.55
C CYS A 249 -14.96 -46.18 23.78
N PRO A 250 -15.77 -45.25 24.31
CA PRO A 250 -16.58 -45.51 25.51
C PRO A 250 -17.71 -46.53 25.25
N ASN A 251 -18.01 -46.86 23.98
CA ASN A 251 -18.94 -47.93 23.65
C ASN A 251 -18.25 -49.30 23.87
N PRO A 252 -18.74 -50.14 24.82
CA PRO A 252 -18.14 -51.43 25.13
C PRO A 252 -18.10 -52.41 23.96
N ALA A 253 -19.01 -52.27 22.99
CA ALA A 253 -19.03 -53.10 21.78
C ALA A 253 -18.03 -52.66 20.70
N CYS A 254 -17.47 -51.44 20.80
CA CYS A 254 -16.59 -50.87 19.78
C CYS A 254 -15.10 -51.03 20.13
N GLY A 255 -14.69 -50.59 21.33
CA GLY A 255 -13.33 -50.79 21.86
C GLY A 255 -12.16 -50.16 21.08
N ILE A 256 -12.41 -49.44 19.97
CA ILE A 256 -11.33 -48.87 19.14
C ILE A 256 -10.65 -47.67 19.80
N ALA A 257 -9.37 -47.45 19.48
CA ALA A 257 -8.68 -46.22 19.82
C ALA A 257 -9.23 -45.04 18.99
N MET A 258 -9.86 -44.07 19.66
CA MET A 258 -10.44 -42.88 19.04
C MET A 258 -9.53 -41.65 19.28
N PRO A 259 -9.10 -40.94 18.23
CA PRO A 259 -8.36 -39.69 18.40
C PRO A 259 -9.27 -38.58 18.96
N LEU A 260 -8.77 -37.89 19.99
CA LEU A 260 -9.38 -36.70 20.57
C LEU A 260 -9.04 -35.49 19.69
N VAL A 261 -9.93 -35.18 18.74
CA VAL A 261 -9.82 -34.01 17.87
C VAL A 261 -11.02 -33.09 18.07
N ARG A 262 -10.81 -31.77 18.05
CA ARG A 262 -11.90 -30.77 18.17
C ARG A 262 -12.87 -30.82 16.99
N SER A 263 -12.41 -31.27 15.82
CA SER A 263 -13.22 -31.45 14.62
C SER A 263 -12.68 -32.57 13.74
N TRP A 264 -13.55 -33.46 13.29
CA TRP A 264 -13.25 -34.54 12.34
C TRP A 264 -13.10 -34.08 10.88
N CYS A 265 -13.29 -32.78 10.64
CA CYS A 265 -13.30 -32.19 9.31
C CYS A 265 -12.21 -31.12 9.26
N SER A 266 -11.09 -31.45 8.62
CA SER A 266 -9.93 -30.56 8.52
C SER A 266 -10.12 -29.43 7.49
N GLU A 267 -11.14 -29.53 6.61
CA GLU A 267 -11.43 -28.51 5.60
C GLU A 267 -12.94 -28.36 5.37
N ARG A 268 -13.50 -27.17 5.60
CA ARG A 268 -14.88 -26.81 5.23
C ARG A 268 -14.87 -26.06 3.89
N LYS A 269 -14.61 -26.76 2.78
CA LYS A 269 -14.95 -26.26 1.44
C LYS A 269 -16.25 -26.90 0.96
N ARG A 270 -17.18 -26.10 0.42
CA ARG A 270 -18.42 -26.60 -0.22
C ARG A 270 -18.04 -27.65 -1.26
N GLY A 271 -18.51 -28.89 -1.09
CA GLY A 271 -18.32 -29.99 -2.06
C GLY A 271 -17.12 -30.92 -1.82
N LYS A 272 -16.24 -30.69 -0.84
CA LYS A 272 -15.08 -31.56 -0.58
C LYS A 272 -14.87 -31.80 0.93
N ARG A 273 -15.60 -32.74 1.52
CA ARG A 273 -15.31 -33.24 2.89
C ARG A 273 -14.23 -34.31 2.80
N HIS A 274 -13.00 -33.99 3.20
CA HIS A 274 -11.94 -34.98 3.32
C HIS A 274 -11.83 -35.39 4.79
N MET A 275 -12.11 -36.66 5.08
CA MET A 275 -11.82 -37.26 6.38
C MET A 275 -10.37 -37.75 6.35
N SER A 276 -9.50 -37.21 7.22
CA SER A 276 -8.19 -37.84 7.43
C SER A 276 -8.35 -38.97 8.44
N SER A 277 -8.39 -40.21 7.97
CA SER A 277 -7.96 -41.35 8.78
C SER A 277 -6.98 -42.17 7.96
N ARG A 278 -5.71 -42.14 8.37
CA ARG A 278 -4.77 -43.19 8.03
C ARG A 278 -4.44 -43.95 9.30
N ARG A 279 -4.81 -45.23 9.30
CA ARG A 279 -4.35 -46.21 10.27
C ARG A 279 -2.84 -46.37 10.06
N SER A 280 -2.07 -46.16 11.12
CA SER A 280 -0.74 -46.76 11.26
C SER A 280 -0.91 -48.12 11.91
#